data_AF-A0A8E0I8J1-F1
#
_entry.id   AF-A0A8E0I8J1-F1
#
_cell.length_a   1.000
_cell.length_b   1.000
_cell.length_c   1.000
_cell.angle_alpha   90.00
_cell.angle_beta   90.00
_cell.angle_gamma   90.00
#
_symmetry.space_group_name_H-M   'P 1'
#
loop_
_entity.id
_entity.type
_entity.pdbx_description
1 polymer ?
#
loop_
_entity_poly.entity_id
_entity_poly.type
_entity_poly.pdbx_seq_one_letter_code
_entity_poly.pdbx_strand_id
1 'polypeptide(L)'
;MIKVNHFTKQTLQKQYTTISDLVMKTMTEVSLQSDNKTLSQSAKASLSKLDKIRLELDNNKSQDSGDDALAKTLVDYAKQSSDVLTAVINNDGKGYQSSAQAFFKQAVSIGQQSFGGQVPESVRNYANNQQAVTNSGSSK
;
A
#
# COMPACT_ATOMS: atom_id res chain seq x y z
N MET A 1 3.07 -28.13 2.39
CA MET A 1 3.94 -27.86 1.22
C MET A 1 3.88 -26.38 0.96
N ILE A 2 4.99 -25.65 1.12
CA ILE A 2 5.02 -24.20 0.83
C ILE A 2 5.07 -24.06 -0.70
N LYS A 3 4.10 -23.33 -1.27
CA LYS A 3 4.02 -23.14 -2.72
C LYS A 3 5.06 -22.09 -3.14
N VAL A 4 6.01 -22.50 -3.98
CA VAL A 4 6.97 -21.58 -4.61
C VAL A 4 6.26 -20.85 -5.76
N ASN A 5 6.47 -19.54 -5.85
CA ASN A 5 5.91 -18.70 -6.92
C ASN A 5 7.00 -18.32 -7.93
N HIS A 6 6.58 -18.06 -9.17
CA HIS A 6 7.44 -17.60 -10.26
C HIS A 6 6.78 -16.38 -10.91
N PHE A 7 6.77 -15.26 -10.18
CA PHE A 7 6.14 -14.05 -10.65
C PHE A 7 6.95 -13.38 -11.75
N THR A 8 6.23 -12.99 -12.78
CA THR A 8 6.72 -12.09 -13.82
C THR A 8 6.60 -10.64 -13.34
N LYS A 9 7.36 -9.73 -13.95
CA LYS A 9 7.21 -8.27 -13.78
C LYS A 9 5.74 -7.79 -13.83
N GLN A 10 4.92 -8.31 -14.75
CA GLN A 10 3.51 -7.93 -14.85
C GLN A 10 2.71 -8.37 -13.61
N THR A 11 2.98 -9.57 -13.08
CA THR A 11 2.34 -10.05 -11.85
C THR A 11 2.79 -9.22 -10.65
N LEU A 12 4.08 -8.87 -10.58
CA LEU A 12 4.62 -8.00 -9.55
C LEU A 12 4.00 -6.60 -9.60
N GLN A 13 3.76 -6.05 -10.80
CA GLN A 13 3.03 -4.79 -10.96
C GLN A 13 1.59 -4.88 -10.44
N LYS A 14 0.90 -6.00 -10.67
CA LYS A 14 -0.45 -6.22 -10.10
C LYS A 14 -0.42 -6.28 -8.58
N GLN A 15 0.58 -6.95 -7.99
CA GLN A 15 0.73 -7.00 -6.53
C GLN A 15 1.03 -5.62 -5.95
N TYR A 16 1.91 -4.84 -6.59
CA TYR A 16 2.18 -3.45 -6.24
C TYR A 16 0.92 -2.57 -6.22
N THR A 17 0.08 -2.66 -7.25
CA THR A 17 -1.22 -1.96 -7.30
C THR A 17 -2.14 -2.46 -6.19
N THR A 18 -2.24 -3.78 -5.99
CA THR A 18 -3.12 -4.37 -4.99
C THR A 18 -2.75 -3.97 -3.56
N ILE A 19 -1.46 -3.98 -3.21
CA ILE A 19 -0.95 -3.51 -1.92
C ILE A 19 -1.40 -2.07 -1.68
N SER A 20 -1.22 -1.22 -2.70
CA SER A 20 -1.58 0.19 -2.63
C SER A 20 -3.08 0.37 -2.43
N ASP A 21 -3.92 -0.29 -3.22
CA ASP A 21 -5.38 -0.18 -3.14
C ASP A 21 -5.93 -0.59 -1.76
N LEU A 22 -5.34 -1.62 -1.14
CA LEU A 22 -5.74 -2.08 0.19
C LEU A 22 -5.50 -1.02 1.28
N VAL A 23 -4.37 -0.31 1.22
CA VAL A 23 -4.06 0.78 2.15
C VAL A 23 -4.88 2.01 1.83
N MET A 24 -4.98 2.38 0.56
CA MET A 24 -5.70 3.57 0.12
C MET A 24 -7.19 3.53 0.46
N LYS A 25 -7.80 2.33 0.46
CA LYS A 25 -9.18 2.15 0.94
C LYS A 25 -9.33 2.65 2.39
N THR A 26 -8.51 2.15 3.31
CA THR A 26 -8.58 2.53 4.72
C THR A 26 -8.22 4.00 4.91
N MET A 27 -7.20 4.52 4.21
CA MET A 27 -6.84 5.94 4.29
C MET A 27 -7.96 6.87 3.79
N THR A 28 -8.73 6.44 2.79
CA THR A 28 -9.90 7.18 2.31
C THR A 28 -11.00 7.20 3.37
N GLU A 29 -11.28 6.06 4.01
CA GLU A 29 -12.26 5.99 5.11
C GLU A 29 -11.85 6.87 6.30
N VAL A 30 -10.55 6.94 6.63
CA VAL A 30 -10.00 7.87 7.63
C VAL A 30 -10.27 9.32 7.22
N SER A 31 -9.99 9.67 5.96
CA SER A 31 -10.25 11.02 5.43
C SER A 31 -11.73 11.41 5.45
N LEU A 32 -12.62 10.42 5.28
CA LEU A 32 -14.07 10.60 5.36
C LEU A 32 -14.59 10.60 6.81
N GLN A 33 -13.71 10.50 7.81
CA GLN A 33 -14.05 10.44 9.23
C GLN A 33 -15.07 9.33 9.55
N SER A 34 -14.88 8.17 8.90
CA SER A 34 -15.71 6.99 9.17
C SER A 34 -15.58 6.56 10.63
N ASP A 35 -16.60 5.91 11.17
CA ASP A 35 -16.59 5.47 12.56
C ASP A 35 -15.49 4.40 12.82
N ASN A 36 -15.03 4.33 14.07
CA ASN A 36 -13.93 3.44 14.47
C ASN A 36 -14.20 1.96 14.20
N LYS A 37 -15.47 1.52 14.22
CA LYS A 37 -15.81 0.12 13.93
C LYS A 37 -15.59 -0.17 12.44
N THR A 38 -16.07 0.72 11.56
CA THR A 38 -15.84 0.65 10.11
C THR A 38 -14.35 0.68 9.79
N LEU A 39 -13.60 1.62 10.36
CA LEU A 39 -12.15 1.75 10.17
C LEU A 39 -11.40 0.48 10.61
N SER A 40 -11.67 -0.02 11.81
CA SER A 40 -11.01 -1.22 12.34
C SER A 40 -11.33 -2.47 11.52
N GLN A 41 -12.57 -2.64 11.08
CA GLN A 41 -12.97 -3.77 10.23
C GLN A 41 -12.29 -3.73 8.87
N SER A 42 -12.27 -2.56 8.22
CA SER A 42 -11.62 -2.36 6.93
C SER A 42 -10.11 -2.61 7.03
N ALA A 43 -9.45 -2.02 8.03
CA ALA A 43 -8.02 -2.18 8.25
C ALA A 43 -7.64 -3.65 8.51
N LYS A 44 -8.40 -4.39 9.33
CA LYS A 44 -8.17 -5.83 9.59
C LYS A 44 -8.35 -6.68 8.33
N ALA A 45 -9.35 -6.37 7.52
CA ALA A 45 -9.59 -7.07 6.25
C ALA A 45 -8.44 -6.81 5.25
N SER A 46 -7.95 -5.58 5.18
CA SER A 46 -6.80 -5.21 4.35
C SER A 46 -5.51 -5.88 4.84
N LEU A 47 -5.24 -5.89 6.16
CA LEU A 47 -4.10 -6.58 6.78
C LEU A 47 -4.07 -8.07 6.43
N SER A 48 -5.21 -8.75 6.56
CA SER A 48 -5.31 -10.18 6.24
C SER A 48 -4.99 -10.49 4.77
N LYS A 49 -5.26 -9.55 3.86
CA LYS A 49 -4.92 -9.69 2.44
C LYS A 49 -3.45 -9.35 2.19
N LEU A 50 -2.92 -8.32 2.84
CA LEU A 50 -1.50 -7.97 2.77
C LEU A 50 -0.60 -9.10 3.28
N ASP A 51 -0.97 -9.77 4.37
CA ASP A 51 -0.20 -10.90 4.90
C ASP A 51 -0.10 -12.06 3.90
N LYS A 52 -1.20 -12.32 3.17
CA LYS A 52 -1.21 -13.32 2.08
C LYS A 52 -0.31 -12.90 0.93
N ILE A 53 -0.44 -11.66 0.46
CA ILE A 53 0.41 -11.10 -0.62
C ILE A 53 1.89 -11.15 -0.22
N ARG A 54 2.21 -10.76 1.02
CA ARG A 54 3.58 -10.80 1.55
C ARG A 54 4.12 -12.22 1.52
N LEU A 55 3.35 -13.21 1.98
CA LEU A 55 3.76 -14.61 1.95
C LEU A 55 3.95 -15.12 0.51
N GLU A 56 3.08 -14.71 -0.42
CA GLU A 56 3.20 -15.07 -1.83
C GLU A 56 4.48 -14.48 -2.46
N LEU A 57 4.78 -13.22 -2.19
CA LEU A 57 5.98 -12.52 -2.67
C LEU A 57 7.28 -13.06 -2.05
N ASP A 58 7.26 -13.38 -0.76
CA ASP A 58 8.43 -13.92 -0.04
C ASP A 58 8.81 -15.32 -0.55
N ASN A 59 7.82 -16.08 -1.05
CA ASN A 59 8.02 -17.38 -1.67
C ASN A 59 8.33 -17.31 -3.18
N ASN A 60 8.62 -16.13 -3.72
CA ASN A 60 9.01 -15.98 -5.12
C ASN A 60 10.42 -16.54 -5.37
N LYS A 61 10.57 -17.32 -6.44
CA LYS A 61 11.84 -17.80 -6.98
C LYS A 61 11.82 -17.70 -8.50
N SER A 62 11.80 -16.48 -9.01
CA SER A 62 11.90 -16.23 -10.46
C SER A 62 13.27 -16.67 -10.98
N GLN A 63 13.32 -17.09 -12.24
CA GLN A 63 14.59 -17.33 -12.93
C GLN A 63 15.29 -16.02 -13.30
N ASP A 64 14.54 -14.91 -13.33
CA ASP A 64 15.07 -13.56 -13.54
C ASP A 64 15.38 -12.91 -12.19
N SER A 65 16.67 -12.64 -11.97
CA SER A 65 17.16 -11.98 -10.74
C SER A 65 16.55 -10.59 -10.48
N GLY A 66 16.13 -9.88 -11.53
CA GLY A 66 15.46 -8.59 -11.41
C GLY A 66 14.05 -8.72 -10.84
N ASP A 67 13.30 -9.74 -11.27
CA ASP A 67 11.96 -10.02 -10.75
C ASP A 67 12.01 -10.49 -9.28
N ASP A 68 13.06 -11.23 -8.89
CA ASP A 68 13.28 -11.61 -7.48
C ASP A 68 13.63 -10.42 -6.59
N ALA A 69 14.45 -9.49 -7.07
CA ALA A 69 14.76 -8.25 -6.34
C ALA A 69 13.50 -7.37 -6.18
N LEU A 70 12.68 -7.29 -7.22
CA LEU A 70 11.40 -6.59 -7.18
C LEU A 70 10.42 -7.26 -6.21
N ALA A 71 10.32 -8.59 -6.20
CA ALA A 71 9.47 -9.31 -5.24
C ALA A 71 9.85 -8.98 -3.78
N LYS A 72 11.14 -8.97 -3.44
CA LYS A 72 11.64 -8.56 -2.11
C LYS A 72 11.30 -7.10 -1.78
N THR A 73 11.45 -6.21 -2.75
CA THR A 73 11.04 -4.80 -2.60
C THR A 73 9.54 -4.67 -2.28
N LEU A 74 8.71 -5.51 -2.89
CA LEU A 74 7.27 -5.55 -2.62
C LEU A 74 6.92 -6.22 -1.28
N VAL A 75 7.74 -7.15 -0.77
CA VAL A 75 7.62 -7.66 0.61
C VAL A 75 7.80 -6.52 1.62
N ASP A 76 8.85 -5.70 1.45
CA ASP A 76 9.09 -4.55 2.33
C ASP A 76 7.98 -3.50 2.21
N TYR A 77 7.48 -3.26 0.99
CA TYR A 77 6.36 -2.36 0.77
C TYR A 77 5.07 -2.86 1.44
N ALA A 78 4.78 -4.17 1.36
CA ALA A 78 3.64 -4.78 2.07
C ALA A 78 3.79 -4.68 3.59
N LYS A 79 5.02 -4.80 4.12
CA LYS A 79 5.29 -4.63 5.55
C LYS A 79 5.00 -3.20 6.02
N GLN A 80 5.54 -2.19 5.31
CA GLN A 80 5.27 -0.78 5.62
C GLN A 80 3.77 -0.44 5.48
N SER A 81 3.10 -1.05 4.49
CA SER A 81 1.66 -0.93 4.30
C SER A 81 0.87 -1.46 5.50
N SER A 82 1.31 -2.58 6.09
CA SER A 82 0.71 -3.11 7.32
C SER A 82 0.89 -2.19 8.53
N ASP A 83 1.96 -1.39 8.60
CA ASP A 83 2.17 -0.43 9.68
C ASP A 83 1.11 0.69 9.67
N VAL A 84 0.71 1.16 8.48
CA VAL A 84 -0.40 2.12 8.32
C VAL A 84 -1.70 1.55 8.89
N LEU A 85 -2.05 0.33 8.49
CA LEU A 85 -3.29 -0.31 8.90
C LEU A 85 -3.29 -0.62 10.41
N THR A 86 -2.14 -1.01 10.95
CA THR A 86 -1.97 -1.28 12.38
C THR A 86 -2.14 -0.01 13.20
N ALA A 87 -1.59 1.11 12.73
CA ALA A 87 -1.78 2.41 13.39
C ALA A 87 -3.26 2.83 13.41
N VAL A 88 -4.01 2.60 12.32
CA VAL A 88 -5.47 2.83 12.28
C VAL A 88 -6.20 1.94 13.29
N ILE A 89 -5.87 0.65 13.35
CA ILE A 89 -6.49 -0.29 14.32
C ILE A 89 -6.23 0.15 15.77
N ASN A 90 -5.03 0.64 16.05
CA ASN A 90 -4.60 1.04 17.39
C ASN A 90 -5.00 2.49 17.73
N ASN A 91 -5.67 3.20 16.82
CA ASN A 91 -5.96 4.63 16.95
C ASN A 91 -4.70 5.47 17.26
N ASP A 92 -3.56 5.10 16.66
CA ASP A 92 -2.28 5.76 16.83
C ASP A 92 -2.08 6.83 15.75
N GLY A 93 -2.43 8.07 16.07
CA GLY A 93 -2.31 9.19 15.12
C GLY A 93 -0.87 9.50 14.68
N LYS A 94 0.11 9.35 15.58
CA LYS A 94 1.53 9.60 15.25
C LYS A 94 2.11 8.47 14.40
N GLY A 95 1.79 7.23 14.76
CA GLY A 95 2.13 6.05 13.97
C GLY A 95 1.49 6.11 12.58
N TYR A 96 0.23 6.54 12.49
CA TYR A 96 -0.48 6.68 11.22
C TYR A 96 0.20 7.71 10.31
N GLN A 97 0.51 8.91 10.82
CA GLN A 97 1.14 9.95 10.01
C GLN A 97 2.51 9.53 9.48
N SER A 98 3.35 8.96 10.35
CA SER A 98 4.70 8.54 10.00
C SER A 98 4.70 7.36 9.01
N SER A 99 3.87 6.35 9.25
CA SER A 99 3.73 5.20 8.35
C SER A 99 3.09 5.58 7.01
N ALA A 100 2.09 6.47 6.98
CA ALA A 100 1.48 6.96 5.74
C ALA A 100 2.50 7.71 4.86
N GLN A 101 3.37 8.53 5.47
CA GLN A 101 4.44 9.20 4.74
C GLN A 101 5.43 8.20 4.13
N ALA A 102 5.84 7.19 4.90
CA ALA A 102 6.73 6.12 4.43
C ALA A 102 6.08 5.34 3.27
N PHE A 103 4.81 4.97 3.42
CA PHE A 103 4.01 4.30 2.40
C PHE A 103 4.01 5.07 1.08
N PHE A 104 3.67 6.37 1.09
CA PHE A 104 3.64 7.16 -0.15
C PHE A 104 5.02 7.30 -0.79
N LYS A 105 6.07 7.52 0.01
CA LYS A 105 7.44 7.61 -0.48
C LYS A 105 7.85 6.32 -1.18
N GLN A 106 7.54 5.17 -0.57
CA GLN A 106 7.87 3.87 -1.11
C GLN A 106 7.04 3.56 -2.38
N ALA A 107 5.76 3.91 -2.39
CA ALA A 107 4.90 3.79 -3.56
C ALA A 107 5.51 4.53 -4.76
N VAL A 108 5.89 5.80 -4.59
CA VAL A 108 6.50 6.61 -5.66
C VAL A 108 7.85 6.04 -6.09
N SER A 109 8.71 5.67 -5.14
CA SER A 109 10.04 5.11 -5.44
C SER A 109 9.95 3.84 -6.29
N ILE A 110 9.06 2.91 -5.92
CA ILE A 110 8.85 1.67 -6.67
C ILE A 110 8.31 1.96 -8.08
N GLY A 111 7.34 2.86 -8.20
CA GLY A 111 6.80 3.26 -9.50
C GLY A 111 7.88 3.80 -10.44
N GLN A 112 8.76 4.66 -9.92
CA GLN A 112 9.89 5.22 -10.66
C GLN A 112 10.93 4.17 -11.05
N GLN A 113 11.37 3.35 -10.11
CA GLN A 113 12.49 2.42 -10.30
C GLN A 113 12.09 1.17 -11.10
N SER A 114 10.87 0.67 -10.92
CA SER A 114 10.47 -0.65 -11.40
C SER A 114 9.41 -0.61 -12.51
N PHE A 115 8.60 0.44 -12.57
CA PHE A 115 7.42 0.51 -13.45
C PHE A 115 7.37 1.76 -14.33
N GLY A 116 8.53 2.36 -14.64
CA GLY A 116 8.62 3.46 -15.61
C GLY A 116 7.89 4.73 -15.18
N GLY A 117 7.85 5.01 -13.88
CA GLY A 117 7.13 6.15 -13.30
C GLY A 117 5.65 5.89 -13.04
N GLN A 118 5.13 4.69 -13.31
CA GLN A 118 3.73 4.37 -13.06
C GLN A 118 3.46 4.16 -11.57
N VAL A 119 2.76 5.11 -10.96
CA VAL A 119 2.22 5.02 -9.59
C VAL A 119 0.75 4.57 -9.64
N PRO A 120 0.29 3.70 -8.72
CA PRO A 120 -1.07 3.19 -8.67
C PRO A 120 -2.07 4.31 -8.67
N GLU A 121 -3.17 4.09 -9.39
CA GLU A 121 -4.20 5.09 -9.57
C GLU A 121 -4.84 5.51 -8.23
N SER A 122 -5.04 4.56 -7.31
CA SER A 122 -5.55 4.85 -5.96
C SER A 122 -4.68 5.84 -5.18
N VAL A 123 -3.36 5.71 -5.28
CA VAL A 123 -2.40 6.63 -4.65
C VAL A 123 -2.47 8.02 -5.29
N ARG A 124 -2.50 8.08 -6.63
CA ARG A 124 -2.62 9.36 -7.36
C ARG A 124 -3.94 10.07 -7.05
N ASN A 125 -5.05 9.34 -7.07
CA ASN A 125 -6.38 9.89 -6.83
C ASN A 125 -6.52 10.45 -5.42
N TYR A 126 -5.99 9.76 -4.41
CA TYR A 126 -6.01 10.27 -3.04
C TYR A 126 -5.18 11.54 -2.88
N ALA A 127 -3.97 11.60 -3.47
CA ALA A 127 -3.16 12.80 -3.43
C ALA A 127 -3.88 14.00 -4.06
N ASN A 128 -4.53 13.79 -5.21
CA ASN A 128 -5.33 14.83 -5.88
C ASN A 128 -6.53 15.27 -5.04
N ASN A 129 -7.22 14.32 -4.39
CA ASN A 129 -8.36 14.63 -3.54
C ASN A 129 -7.96 15.42 -2.30
N GLN A 130 -6.81 15.12 -1.68
CA GLN A 130 -6.30 15.90 -0.55
C GLN A 130 -5.91 17.33 -0.95
N GLN A 131 -5.35 17.51 -2.16
CA GLN A 131 -5.08 18.85 -2.71
C GLN A 131 -6.38 19.62 -3.00
N ALA A 132 -7.43 18.95 -3.50
CA ALA A 132 -8.72 19.59 -3.75
C ALA A 132 -9.40 20.08 -2.45
N VAL A 133 -9.34 19.29 -1.39
CA VAL A 133 -9.91 19.65 -0.07
C VAL A 133 -9.16 20.85 0.55
N THR A 134 -7.83 20.87 0.46
CA THR A 134 -7.01 21.98 0.97
C THR A 134 -7.20 23.28 0.18
N ASN A 135 -7.30 23.21 -1.15
CA ASN A 135 -7.60 24.37 -1.99
C ASN A 135 -9.03 24.91 -1.79
N SER A 136 -10.00 24.02 -1.56
CA SER A 136 -11.39 24.42 -1.31
C SER A 136 -11.59 25.06 0.08
N GLY A 137 -10.70 24.78 1.04
CA GLY A 137 -10.69 25.41 2.37
C GLY A 137 -10.03 26.79 2.42
N SER A 138 -9.36 27.22 1.34
CA SER A 138 -8.59 28.48 1.28
C SER A 138 -9.41 29.66 0.69
N SER A 139 -10.70 29.45 0.42
CA SER A 139 -11.62 30.51 -0.01
C SER A 139 -12.57 30.86 1.14
N LYS A 140 -12.09 31.66 2.10
CA LYS A 140 -12.92 32.45 3.00
C LYS A 140 -12.33 33.84 3.19
#